data_AF-A0A1I6A651-F1
#
_entry.id   AF-A0A1I6A651-F1
#
_cell.length_a   1.000
_cell.length_b   1.000
_cell.length_c   1.000
_cell.angle_alpha   90.00
_cell.angle_beta   90.00
_cell.angle_gamma   90.00
#
_symmetry.space_group_name_H-M   'P 1'
#
loop_
_entity.id
_entity.type
_entity.pdbx_description
1 polymer ?
#
loop_
_entity_poly.entity_id
_entity_poly.type
_entity_poly.pdbx_seq_one_letter_code
_entity_poly.pdbx_strand_id
1 'polypeptide(L)'
;MTDLGNKREVTVGLRYRARVKRHDLTDKVRSYPTKAAVAFWTQSDTLEGLEEIRLGFGYRWDPEERLIGSTVISLRDGLDKETVWAVVVDIESTAGTTTFTWEPVDPSLPQIDLYETAENVEEDDL
;
A
#
# COMPACT_ATOMS: atom_id res chain seq x y z
N MET A 1 -22.55 -9.63 -3.60
CA MET A 1 -21.65 -8.60 -3.02
C MET A 1 -20.25 -9.20 -3.08
N THR A 2 -19.46 -8.82 -4.09
CA THR A 2 -18.15 -9.44 -4.34
C THR A 2 -17.14 -8.84 -3.39
N ASP A 3 -16.46 -9.68 -2.60
CA ASP A 3 -15.31 -9.25 -1.79
C ASP A 3 -14.26 -8.65 -2.73
N LEU A 4 -13.97 -7.34 -2.55
CA LEU A 4 -13.02 -6.59 -3.38
C LEU A 4 -11.60 -6.62 -2.79
N GLY A 5 -11.41 -7.34 -1.67
CA GLY A 5 -10.17 -7.37 -0.91
C GLY A 5 -9.76 -5.99 -0.38
N ASN A 6 -8.69 -5.95 0.41
CA ASN A 6 -8.14 -4.69 0.93
C ASN A 6 -7.46 -3.90 -0.20
N LYS A 7 -8.08 -2.78 -0.61
CA LYS A 7 -7.50 -1.83 -1.58
C LYS A 7 -6.41 -0.99 -0.89
N ARG A 8 -5.14 -1.36 -1.11
CA ARG A 8 -3.97 -0.56 -0.72
C ARG A 8 -3.64 0.44 -1.83
N GLU A 9 -4.41 1.51 -1.89
CA GLU A 9 -4.36 2.50 -2.96
C GLU A 9 -4.29 3.92 -2.37
N VAL A 10 -3.47 4.76 -2.99
CA VAL A 10 -3.23 6.15 -2.58
C VAL A 10 -3.49 7.05 -3.78
N THR A 11 -4.27 8.09 -3.60
CA THR A 11 -4.49 9.12 -4.62
C THR A 11 -3.73 10.38 -4.21
N VAL A 12 -2.96 10.96 -5.13
CA VAL A 12 -2.23 12.21 -4.90
C VAL A 12 -2.74 13.27 -5.89
N GLY A 13 -3.41 14.29 -5.35
CA GLY A 13 -4.12 15.28 -6.17
C GLY A 13 -5.24 14.65 -7.00
N LEU A 14 -5.44 15.16 -8.22
CA LEU A 14 -6.44 14.65 -9.16
C LEU A 14 -5.85 13.74 -10.24
N ARG A 15 -4.52 13.65 -10.33
CA ARG A 15 -3.81 13.02 -11.46
C ARG A 15 -3.09 11.73 -11.12
N TYR A 16 -2.73 11.48 -9.87
CA TYR A 16 -1.91 10.30 -9.55
C TYR A 16 -2.69 9.30 -8.71
N ARG A 17 -2.63 8.05 -9.13
CA ARG A 17 -3.23 6.94 -8.41
C ARG A 17 -2.22 5.83 -8.27
N ALA A 18 -1.86 5.50 -7.04
CA ALA A 18 -0.78 4.59 -6.73
C ALA A 18 -1.25 3.37 -5.96
N ARG A 19 -0.65 2.21 -6.22
CA ARG A 19 -0.81 1.01 -5.37
C ARG A 19 0.51 0.64 -4.71
N VAL A 20 0.42 0.20 -3.46
CA VAL A 20 1.58 -0.24 -2.69
C VAL A 20 1.86 -1.73 -2.98
N LYS A 21 3.08 -2.04 -3.43
CA LYS A 21 3.51 -3.35 -3.92
C LYS A 21 4.95 -3.66 -3.54
N ARG A 22 5.29 -4.95 -3.60
CA ARG A 22 6.68 -5.41 -3.53
C ARG A 22 7.26 -5.41 -4.93
N HIS A 23 8.43 -4.83 -5.08
CA HIS A 23 9.21 -4.85 -6.30
C HIS A 23 10.32 -5.87 -6.17
N ASP A 24 10.67 -6.57 -7.25
CA ASP A 24 11.91 -7.34 -7.27
C ASP A 24 13.13 -6.42 -7.44
N LEU A 25 14.33 -7.02 -7.47
CA LEU A 25 15.58 -6.28 -7.66
C LEU A 25 15.67 -5.56 -9.02
N THR A 26 14.78 -5.89 -9.98
CA THR A 26 14.66 -5.25 -11.30
C THR A 26 13.47 -4.29 -11.39
N ASP A 27 12.89 -3.91 -10.24
CA ASP A 27 11.73 -3.01 -10.13
C ASP A 27 10.42 -3.54 -10.74
N LYS A 28 10.33 -4.86 -11.02
CA LYS A 28 9.08 -5.48 -11.48
C LYS A 28 8.18 -5.78 -10.30
N VAL A 29 6.87 -5.65 -10.53
CA VAL A 29 5.84 -6.04 -9.58
C VAL A 29 5.13 -7.27 -10.10
N ARG A 30 5.10 -8.34 -9.31
CA ARG A 30 4.24 -9.49 -9.58
C ARG A 30 2.87 -9.28 -8.93
N SER A 31 1.81 -9.43 -9.71
CA SER A 31 0.44 -9.45 -9.20
C SER A 31 -0.38 -10.45 -10.01
N TYR A 32 -1.32 -11.13 -9.35
CA TYR A 32 -2.21 -12.04 -10.03
C TYR A 32 -3.06 -11.29 -11.07
N PRO A 33 -3.23 -11.81 -12.31
CA PRO A 33 -3.85 -11.12 -13.44
C PRO A 33 -5.38 -11.07 -13.35
N THR A 34 -5.88 -10.49 -12.27
CA THR A 34 -7.30 -10.14 -12.17
C THR A 34 -7.65 -9.02 -13.14
N LYS A 35 -8.91 -8.95 -13.57
CA LYS A 35 -9.42 -7.83 -14.38
C LYS A 35 -9.10 -6.46 -13.76
N ALA A 36 -9.20 -6.35 -12.43
CA ALA A 36 -8.90 -5.12 -11.69
C ALA A 36 -7.40 -4.81 -11.57
N ALA A 37 -6.52 -5.82 -11.64
CA ALA A 37 -5.08 -5.61 -11.70
C ALA A 37 -4.66 -5.17 -13.10
N VAL A 38 -5.16 -5.83 -14.14
CA VAL A 38 -4.88 -5.47 -15.54
C VAL A 38 -5.35 -4.04 -15.82
N ALA A 39 -6.60 -3.71 -15.51
CA ALA A 39 -7.15 -2.37 -15.72
C ALA A 39 -6.40 -1.26 -14.96
N PHE A 40 -5.80 -1.59 -13.81
CA PHE A 40 -5.02 -0.62 -13.05
C PHE A 40 -3.62 -0.41 -13.63
N TRP A 41 -2.95 -1.45 -14.12
CA TRP A 41 -1.57 -1.28 -14.57
C TRP A 41 -1.44 -0.76 -15.99
N THR A 42 -2.48 -0.92 -16.82
CA THR A 42 -2.54 -0.28 -18.14
C THR A 42 -2.69 1.23 -17.95
N GLN A 43 -1.81 2.02 -18.56
CA GLN A 43 -2.00 3.48 -18.61
C GLN A 43 -3.13 3.79 -19.60
N SER A 44 -3.95 4.80 -19.30
CA SER A 44 -5.06 5.17 -20.18
C SER A 44 -4.69 6.40 -20.99
N ASP A 45 -4.90 6.32 -22.30
CA ASP A 45 -4.99 7.51 -23.12
C ASP A 45 -6.23 8.29 -22.67
N THR A 46 -6.00 9.52 -22.21
CA THR A 46 -7.02 10.39 -21.63
C THR A 46 -6.85 11.79 -22.21
N LEU A 47 -7.86 12.64 -22.04
CA LEU A 47 -7.81 14.01 -22.53
C LEU A 47 -6.75 14.81 -21.76
N GLU A 48 -6.12 15.75 -22.46
CA GLU A 48 -5.13 16.65 -21.88
C GLU A 48 -5.73 17.38 -20.66
N GLY A 49 -5.05 17.34 -19.51
CA GLY A 49 -5.55 17.91 -18.26
C GLY A 49 -6.31 16.94 -17.36
N LEU A 50 -6.76 15.79 -17.88
CA LEU A 50 -7.55 14.78 -17.15
C LEU A 50 -6.84 13.44 -17.06
N GLU A 51 -5.52 13.45 -17.13
CA GLU A 51 -4.73 12.23 -17.12
C GLU A 51 -4.64 11.62 -15.73
N GLU A 52 -5.04 10.36 -15.61
CA GLU A 52 -4.77 9.54 -14.43
C GLU A 52 -3.50 8.71 -14.67
N ILE A 53 -2.41 9.08 -14.00
CA ILE A 53 -1.14 8.37 -14.03
C ILE A 53 -1.13 7.32 -12.92
N ARG A 54 -0.98 6.04 -13.32
CA ARG A 54 -1.04 4.91 -12.40
C ARG A 54 0.36 4.47 -11.99
N LEU A 55 0.64 4.54 -10.69
CA LEU A 55 1.98 4.32 -10.14
C LEU A 55 2.05 3.09 -9.22
N GLY A 56 3.24 2.53 -9.11
CA GLY A 56 3.58 1.52 -8.13
C GLY A 56 4.47 2.12 -7.04
N PHE A 57 3.97 2.18 -5.81
CA PHE A 57 4.74 2.54 -4.63
C PHE A 57 5.19 1.28 -3.90
N GLY A 58 6.26 1.37 -3.12
CA GLY A 58 6.64 0.29 -2.21
C GLY A 58 8.12 0.22 -2.01
N TYR A 59 8.64 -1.01 -1.97
CA TYR A 59 10.04 -1.29 -1.67
C TYR A 59 10.53 -2.46 -2.51
N ARG A 60 11.85 -2.49 -2.73
CA ARG A 60 12.53 -3.66 -3.30
C ARG A 60 12.59 -4.77 -2.28
N TRP A 61 12.18 -5.95 -2.67
CA TRP A 61 12.22 -7.16 -1.85
C TRP A 61 13.25 -8.11 -2.42
N ASP A 62 14.27 -8.44 -1.62
CA ASP A 62 15.20 -9.51 -1.92
C ASP A 62 14.61 -10.85 -1.44
N PRO A 63 14.24 -11.78 -2.34
CA PRO A 63 13.65 -13.06 -1.94
C PRO A 63 14.68 -14.04 -1.34
N GLU A 64 15.96 -13.89 -1.66
CA GLU A 64 17.02 -14.78 -1.19
C GLU A 64 17.40 -14.40 0.25
N GLU A 65 17.71 -13.12 0.46
CA GLU A 65 18.07 -12.58 1.78
C GLU A 65 16.84 -12.31 2.67
N ARG A 66 15.64 -12.28 2.08
CA ARG A 66 14.36 -11.92 2.74
C ARG A 66 14.41 -10.54 3.39
N LEU A 67 15.08 -9.61 2.72
CA LEU A 67 15.29 -8.25 3.20
C LEU A 67 14.44 -7.24 2.42
N ILE A 68 14.02 -6.21 3.14
CA ILE A 68 13.41 -5.00 2.59
C ILE A 68 14.55 -4.05 2.21
N GLY A 69 14.65 -3.74 0.92
CA GLY A 69 15.57 -2.77 0.37
C GLY A 69 14.95 -1.38 0.23
N SER A 70 15.45 -0.63 -0.74
CA SER A 70 15.09 0.76 -0.97
C SER A 70 13.59 0.97 -1.26
N THR A 71 13.07 2.10 -0.78
CA THR A 71 11.74 2.59 -1.16
C THR A 71 11.76 3.06 -2.61
N VAL A 72 10.76 2.64 -3.39
CA VAL A 72 10.70 2.92 -4.84
C VAL A 72 9.33 3.41 -5.29
N ILE A 73 9.35 4.31 -6.26
CA ILE A 73 8.20 4.70 -7.08
C ILE A 73 8.48 4.26 -8.51
N SER A 74 7.54 3.53 -9.12
CA SER A 74 7.68 3.00 -10.48
C SER A 74 6.49 3.36 -11.36
N LEU A 75 6.75 3.72 -12.61
CA LEU A 75 5.76 3.78 -13.69
C LEU A 75 5.85 2.52 -14.54
N ARG A 76 4.70 1.96 -14.89
CA ARG A 76 4.60 0.83 -15.81
C ARG A 76 3.38 0.98 -16.70
N ASP A 77 3.41 0.33 -17.85
CA ASP A 77 2.27 0.25 -18.75
C ASP A 77 1.93 -1.22 -19.03
N GLY A 78 1.01 -1.75 -18.22
CA GLY A 78 0.60 -3.15 -18.24
C GLY A 78 1.13 -3.95 -17.06
N LEU A 79 0.44 -5.06 -16.75
CA LEU A 79 0.71 -5.88 -15.58
C LEU A 79 2.02 -6.70 -15.70
N ASP A 80 2.25 -7.33 -16.85
CA ASP A 80 3.40 -8.22 -17.11
C ASP A 80 4.46 -7.56 -17.99
N LYS A 81 4.45 -6.22 -18.07
CA LYS A 81 5.38 -5.44 -18.87
C LYS A 81 6.57 -4.99 -18.04
N GLU A 82 7.69 -4.76 -18.73
CA GLU A 82 8.86 -4.14 -18.12
C GLU A 82 8.47 -2.78 -17.52
N THR A 83 9.06 -2.47 -16.37
CA THR A 83 8.86 -1.17 -15.72
C THR A 83 9.43 -0.08 -16.63
N VAL A 84 8.65 0.95 -16.94
CA VAL A 84 9.04 2.05 -17.84
C VAL A 84 10.14 2.89 -17.19
N TRP A 85 9.95 3.22 -15.91
CA TRP A 85 11.00 3.78 -15.06
C TRP A 85 10.69 3.51 -13.59
N ALA A 86 11.75 3.50 -12.77
CA ALA A 86 11.66 3.46 -11.32
C ALA A 86 12.66 4.43 -10.70
N VAL A 87 12.24 5.09 -9.62
CA VAL A 87 13.07 6.03 -8.85
C VAL A 87 13.10 5.55 -7.41
N VAL A 88 14.31 5.50 -6.85
CA VAL A 88 14.51 5.30 -5.41
C VAL A 88 14.15 6.59 -4.70
N VAL A 89 13.26 6.49 -3.72
CA VAL A 89 12.93 7.61 -2.84
C VAL A 89 13.87 7.52 -1.65
N ASP A 90 14.90 8.35 -1.66
CA ASP A 90 15.75 8.54 -0.51
C ASP A 90 15.14 9.62 0.39
N ILE A 91 15.00 9.32 1.68
CA ILE A 91 14.52 10.28 2.68
C ILE A 91 15.76 10.90 3.33
N GLU A 92 16.71 11.39 2.53
CA GLU A 92 17.77 12.23 3.07
C GLU A 92 17.14 13.57 3.51
N SER A 93 16.71 13.56 4.78
CA SER A 93 16.50 14.65 5.75
C SER A 93 16.42 16.10 5.24
N THR A 94 15.64 16.38 4.19
CA THR A 94 15.37 17.76 3.82
C THR A 94 14.25 18.30 4.70
N ALA A 95 14.66 18.93 5.80
CA ALA A 95 13.96 19.85 6.68
C ALA A 95 12.42 19.78 6.68
N GLY A 96 11.85 19.04 7.64
CA GLY A 96 10.42 19.10 7.95
C GLY A 96 9.73 17.76 8.25
N THR A 97 10.46 16.65 8.28
CA THR A 97 9.88 15.34 8.62
C THR A 97 9.55 15.27 10.11
N THR A 98 8.27 15.17 10.45
CA THR A 98 7.84 14.70 11.77
C THR A 98 8.40 13.31 11.96
N THR A 99 9.34 13.16 12.90
CA THR A 99 9.97 11.87 13.20
C THR A 99 8.91 10.85 13.59
N PHE A 100 8.69 9.83 12.75
CA PHE A 100 7.91 8.67 13.14
C PHE A 100 8.82 7.73 13.93
N THR A 101 8.74 7.81 15.26
CA THR A 101 9.37 6.83 16.14
C THR A 101 8.53 5.56 16.12
N TRP A 102 9.04 4.51 15.49
CA TRP A 102 8.52 3.17 15.69
C TRP A 102 8.92 2.70 17.09
N GLU A 103 7.94 2.39 17.93
CA GLU A 103 8.15 1.72 19.20
C GLU A 103 7.63 0.28 19.10
N PRO A 104 8.36 -0.73 19.58
CA PRO A 104 7.85 -2.09 19.65
C PRO A 104 6.56 -2.09 20.48
N VAL A 105 5.47 -2.53 19.88
CA VAL A 105 4.22 -2.77 20.63
C VAL A 105 4.39 -4.08 21.38
N ASP A 106 4.31 -4.03 22.71
CA ASP A 106 4.27 -5.24 23.54
C ASP A 106 3.03 -6.06 23.12
N PRO A 107 3.20 -7.32 22.68
CA PRO A 107 2.10 -8.18 22.23
C PRO A 107 1.19 -8.67 23.37
N SER A 108 1.29 -8.11 24.58
CA SER A 108 0.39 -8.44 25.68
C SER A 108 -1.06 -8.30 25.25
N LEU A 109 -1.80 -9.41 25.25
CA LEU A 109 -3.22 -9.44 24.93
C LEU A 109 -3.97 -8.51 25.90
N PRO A 110 -4.90 -7.67 25.40
CA PRO A 110 -5.74 -6.87 26.28
C PRO A 110 -6.46 -7.80 27.25
N GLN A 111 -6.26 -7.59 28.55
CA GLN A 111 -7.00 -8.28 29.59
C GLN A 111 -8.38 -7.62 29.66
N ILE A 112 -9.37 -8.24 29.02
CA ILE A 112 -10.77 -7.83 29.16
C ILE A 112 -11.27 -8.47 30.45
N ASP A 113 -11.59 -7.65 31.46
CA ASP A 113 -12.24 -8.13 32.67
C ASP A 113 -13.73 -8.37 32.38
N LEU A 114 -14.10 -9.65 32.30
CA LEU A 114 -15.47 -10.06 32.01
C LEU A 114 -16.40 -9.89 33.23
N TYR A 115 -15.86 -9.69 34.43
CA TYR A 115 -16.68 -9.46 35.63
C TYR A 115 -17.16 -8.00 35.71
N GLU A 116 -16.34 -7.04 35.29
CA GLU A 116 -16.75 -5.62 35.20
C GLU A 116 -17.81 -5.40 34.09
N THR A 117 -17.75 -6.21 33.03
CA THR A 117 -18.70 -6.12 31.90
C THR A 117 -20.08 -6.71 32.24
N ALA A 118 -20.15 -7.64 33.19
CA ALA A 118 -21.40 -8.30 33.60
C ALA A 118 -22.27 -7.42 34.52
N GLU A 119 -21.69 -6.46 35.25
CA GLU A 119 -22.44 -5.57 36.15
C GLU A 119 -23.27 -4.49 35.41
N ASN A 120 -23.16 -4.39 34.08
CA ASN A 120 -23.92 -3.43 33.27
C ASN A 120 -25.00 -4.08 32.39
N VAL A 121 -25.39 -5.34 32.62
CA VAL A 121 -26.40 -6.05 31.79
C VAL A 121 -27.63 -6.52 32.59
N GLU A 122 -27.81 -6.09 33.84
CA GLU A 122 -29.05 -6.36 34.58
C GLU A 122 -29.67 -5.08 35.16
N GLU A 123 -30.53 -4.43 34.37
CA GLU A 123 -31.87 -3.93 34.74
C GLU A 123 -32.35 -2.90 33.69
N ASP A 124 -32.85 -3.40 32.56
CA ASP A 124 -33.90 -2.71 31.77
C ASP A 124 -34.47 -3.71 30.75
N ASP A 125 -35.32 -4.64 31.23
CA ASP A 125 -36.56 -5.07 30.57
C ASP A 125 -37.20 -6.29 31.27
N LEU A 126 -38.30 -6.01 31.97
CA LEU A 126 -39.45 -6.86 32.39
C LEU A 126 -39.30 -7.88 33.55
#